data_AF-A0A654E8C2-F1
#
_entry.id   AF-A0A654E8C2-F1
#
_cell.length_a   1.000
_cell.length_b   1.000
_cell.length_c   1.000
_cell.angle_alpha   90.00
_cell.angle_beta   90.00
_cell.angle_gamma   90.00
#
_symmetry.space_group_name_H-M   'P 1'
#
loop_
_entity.id
_entity.type
_entity.pdbx_description
1 polymer ?
#
loop_
_entity_poly.entity_id
_entity_poly.type
_entity_poly.pdbx_seq_one_letter_code
_entity_poly.pdbx_strand_id
1 'polypeptide(L)'
;MEGYDLYINDKSGTIWGLVKAYALRNADHIEFNILYEGRQLDEFILKNRDSLVERGKKKNKLFRSGEYLRFLFSDNLKSLIENIDFGYFKNYCVEDVSFYTDECEIISTITHEDQIYLKKGSAINSLIRTKYQL
;
A
#
# COMPACT_ATOMS: atom_id res chain seq x y z
N MET A 1 -13.89 -4.72 12.47
CA MET A 1 -12.52 -5.10 12.06
C MET A 1 -12.47 -6.60 11.87
N GLU A 2 -13.03 -7.11 10.78
CA GLU A 2 -12.86 -8.52 10.41
C GLU A 2 -11.82 -8.56 9.29
N GLY A 3 -10.66 -9.16 9.55
CA GLY A 3 -9.63 -9.40 8.52
C GLY A 3 -8.22 -8.86 8.82
N TYR A 4 -8.04 -7.90 9.73
CA TYR A 4 -6.72 -7.36 10.12
C TYR A 4 -6.47 -7.59 11.61
N ASP A 5 -5.28 -8.04 12.00
CA ASP A 5 -4.94 -8.39 13.39
C ASP A 5 -3.58 -7.84 13.88
N LEU A 6 -2.83 -7.16 13.02
CA LEU A 6 -1.64 -6.45 13.45
C LEU A 6 -1.63 -5.02 12.88
N TYR A 7 -1.56 -4.09 13.83
CA TYR A 7 -1.38 -2.67 13.64
C TYR A 7 0.03 -2.31 14.12
N ILE A 8 0.74 -1.50 13.34
CA ILE A 8 2.10 -1.09 13.66
C ILE A 8 2.22 0.40 13.38
N ASN A 9 2.66 1.15 14.39
CA ASN A 9 3.09 2.53 14.23
C ASN A 9 4.60 2.53 13.92
N ASP A 10 4.98 2.86 12.69
CA ASP A 10 6.38 2.75 12.23
C ASP A 10 7.06 4.11 12.04
N LYS A 11 7.12 4.92 13.10
CA LYS A 11 7.88 6.19 13.09
C LYS A 11 9.36 6.03 12.71
N SER A 12 9.92 4.83 12.86
CA SER A 12 11.32 4.52 12.61
C SER A 12 11.63 4.13 11.16
N GLY A 13 10.61 3.76 10.37
CA GLY A 13 10.76 3.18 9.03
C GLY A 13 11.31 1.73 8.99
N THR A 14 11.57 1.11 10.14
CA THR A 14 12.20 -0.23 10.21
C THR A 14 11.25 -1.31 9.71
N ILE A 15 9.97 -1.21 10.06
CA ILE A 15 8.95 -2.21 9.70
C ILE A 15 8.59 -2.06 8.21
N TRP A 16 8.56 -0.83 7.72
CA TRP A 16 8.35 -0.53 6.31
C TRP A 16 9.36 -1.24 5.42
N GLY A 17 10.64 -1.29 5.80
CA GLY A 17 11.65 -2.05 5.05
C GLY A 17 11.28 -3.53 4.86
N LEU A 18 10.72 -4.17 5.88
CA LEU A 18 10.26 -5.58 5.80
C LEU A 18 8.99 -5.72 4.97
N VAL A 19 8.04 -4.81 5.16
CA VAL A 19 6.79 -4.77 4.41
C VAL A 19 7.06 -4.58 2.92
N LYS A 20 7.94 -3.64 2.56
CA LYS A 20 8.42 -3.43 1.19
C LYS A 20 9.05 -4.70 0.61
N ALA A 21 10.03 -5.27 1.32
CA ALA A 21 10.73 -6.47 0.85
C ALA A 21 9.80 -7.68 0.68
N TYR A 22 8.74 -7.77 1.47
CA TYR A 22 7.70 -8.78 1.29
C TYR A 22 6.84 -8.47 0.07
N ALA A 23 6.30 -7.25 -0.02
CA ALA A 23 5.40 -6.85 -1.11
C ALA A 23 6.08 -6.99 -2.48
N LEU A 24 7.33 -6.55 -2.62
CA LEU A 24 8.10 -6.65 -3.87
C LEU A 24 8.21 -8.09 -4.42
N ARG A 25 8.13 -9.09 -3.55
CA ARG A 25 8.22 -10.52 -3.91
C ARG A 25 6.88 -11.22 -4.10
N ASN A 26 5.82 -10.73 -3.46
CA ASN A 26 4.58 -11.51 -3.30
C ASN A 26 3.32 -10.78 -3.79
N ALA A 27 3.35 -9.46 -3.98
CA ALA A 27 2.16 -8.73 -4.38
C ALA A 27 2.01 -8.74 -5.91
N ASP A 28 0.79 -8.99 -6.37
CA ASP A 28 0.38 -8.92 -7.77
C ASP A 28 -0.11 -7.53 -8.15
N HIS A 29 -0.74 -6.85 -7.18
CA HIS A 29 -1.28 -5.52 -7.36
C HIS A 29 -0.88 -4.57 -6.25
N ILE A 30 -0.88 -3.29 -6.60
CA ILE A 30 -0.70 -2.17 -5.71
C ILE A 30 -1.84 -1.19 -5.90
N GLU A 31 -2.35 -0.65 -4.79
CA GLU A 31 -3.42 0.32 -4.81
C GLU A 31 -3.01 1.58 -4.02
N PHE A 32 -3.41 2.74 -4.53
CA PHE A 32 -3.24 4.01 -3.87
C PHE A 32 -4.57 4.73 -3.72
N ASN A 33 -4.75 5.40 -2.60
CA ASN A 33 -5.84 6.35 -2.41
C ASN A 33 -5.55 7.61 -3.23
N ILE A 34 -6.58 8.19 -3.86
CA ILE A 34 -6.47 9.50 -4.49
C ILE A 34 -6.77 10.56 -3.43
N LEU A 35 -5.80 11.42 -3.13
CA LEU A 35 -5.96 12.52 -2.17
C LEU A 35 -6.58 13.75 -2.85
N TYR A 36 -6.09 14.12 -4.03
CA TYR A 36 -6.62 15.21 -4.84
C TYR A 36 -6.40 14.97 -6.33
N GLU A 37 -7.26 15.57 -7.15
CA GLU A 37 -7.14 15.53 -8.61
C GLU A 37 -6.30 16.69 -9.15
N GLY A 38 -5.81 16.53 -10.39
CA GLY A 38 -5.11 17.57 -11.14
C GLY A 38 -3.91 17.03 -11.90
N ARG A 39 -3.10 17.94 -12.44
CA ARG A 39 -1.98 17.61 -13.33
C ARG A 39 -1.02 16.56 -12.78
N GLN A 40 -0.72 16.59 -11.48
CA GLN A 40 0.18 15.61 -10.86
C GLN A 40 -0.40 14.19 -10.87
N LEU A 41 -1.70 14.06 -10.63
CA LEU A 41 -2.40 12.78 -10.72
C LEU A 41 -2.41 12.27 -12.16
N ASP A 42 -2.68 13.16 -13.13
CA ASP A 42 -2.68 12.83 -14.56
C ASP A 42 -1.29 12.34 -15.02
N GLU A 43 -0.23 13.01 -14.58
CA GLU A 43 1.16 12.61 -14.86
C GLU A 43 1.49 11.26 -14.21
N PHE A 44 1.03 11.02 -12.98
CA PHE A 44 1.20 9.73 -12.29
C PHE A 44 0.48 8.60 -13.03
N ILE A 45 -0.76 8.82 -13.45
CA ILE A 45 -1.53 7.85 -14.24
C ILE A 45 -0.85 7.61 -15.59
N LEU A 46 -0.47 8.67 -16.32
CA LEU A 46 0.15 8.55 -17.63
C LEU A 46 1.46 7.75 -17.57
N LYS A 47 2.28 7.99 -16.55
CA LYS A 47 3.54 7.26 -16.32
C LYS A 47 3.34 5.76 -16.07
N ASN A 48 2.21 5.37 -15.48
CA ASN A 48 1.92 3.99 -15.08
C ASN A 48 0.75 3.37 -15.87
N ARG A 49 0.34 4.00 -16.96
CA ARG A 49 -0.92 3.72 -17.66
C ARG A 49 -1.06 2.26 -18.10
N ASP A 50 0.03 1.65 -18.55
CA ASP A 50 0.04 0.30 -19.10
C ASP A 50 -0.16 -0.76 -18.01
N SER A 51 0.00 -0.37 -16.74
CA SER A 51 -0.27 -1.20 -15.56
C SER A 51 -1.57 -0.84 -14.84
N LEU A 52 -2.28 0.21 -15.26
CA LEU A 52 -3.52 0.63 -14.59
C LEU A 52 -4.63 -0.42 -14.85
N VAL A 53 -5.15 -0.98 -13.76
CA VAL A 53 -6.22 -1.99 -13.79
C VAL A 53 -7.56 -1.35 -13.55
N GLU A 54 -7.65 -0.48 -12.54
CA GLU A 54 -8.91 0.10 -12.10
C GLU A 54 -8.72 1.51 -11.53
N ARG A 55 -9.69 2.39 -11.84
CA ARG A 55 -9.98 3.58 -11.05
C ARG A 55 -11.38 3.41 -10.47
N GLY A 56 -11.48 3.46 -9.15
CA GLY A 56 -12.72 3.09 -8.46
C GLY A 56 -13.05 4.00 -7.27
N LYS A 57 -14.25 3.82 -6.73
CA LYS A 57 -14.65 4.37 -5.42
C LYS A 57 -14.52 3.27 -4.38
N LYS A 58 -13.92 3.57 -3.23
CA LYS A 58 -13.74 2.56 -2.17
C LYS A 58 -15.08 2.09 -1.63
N LYS A 59 -15.48 0.85 -1.97
CA LYS A 59 -16.70 0.24 -1.42
C LYS A 59 -16.46 -0.55 -0.12
N ASN A 60 -15.26 -1.14 0.06
CA ASN A 60 -14.96 -2.16 1.08
C ASN A 60 -13.63 -1.98 1.87
N LYS A 61 -13.08 -0.77 1.98
CA LYS A 61 -11.83 -0.52 2.76
C LYS A 61 -12.08 -0.05 4.20
N LEU A 62 -11.06 -0.25 5.05
CA LEU A 62 -11.00 0.23 6.45
C LEU A 62 -11.37 1.71 6.59
N PHE A 63 -10.97 2.55 5.63
CA PHE A 63 -11.28 3.99 5.61
C PHE A 63 -12.14 4.33 4.39
N ARG A 64 -13.43 4.56 4.66
CA ARG A 64 -14.47 4.89 3.69
C ARG A 64 -14.41 6.38 3.34
N SER A 65 -13.47 6.77 2.50
CA SER A 65 -13.58 8.00 1.72
C SER A 65 -12.64 7.95 0.51
N GLY A 66 -13.08 8.61 -0.56
CA GLY A 66 -12.27 8.87 -1.74
C GLY A 66 -12.29 7.79 -2.82
N GLU A 67 -11.52 8.11 -3.84
CA GLU A 67 -11.26 7.25 -4.99
C GLU A 67 -9.93 6.53 -4.81
N TYR A 68 -9.69 5.51 -5.62
CA TYR A 68 -8.42 4.79 -5.66
C TYR A 68 -7.99 4.51 -7.08
N LEU A 69 -6.69 4.25 -7.23
CA LEU A 69 -6.09 3.69 -8.43
C LEU A 69 -5.45 2.35 -8.07
N ARG A 70 -5.82 1.29 -8.80
CA ARG A 70 -5.21 -0.02 -8.71
C ARG A 70 -4.38 -0.30 -9.95
N PHE A 71 -3.18 -0.81 -9.73
CA PHE A 71 -2.25 -1.18 -10.79
C PHE A 71 -1.78 -2.62 -10.61
N LEU A 72 -1.47 -3.30 -11.71
CA LEU A 72 -0.54 -4.43 -11.69
C LEU A 72 0.78 -3.95 -11.10
N PHE A 73 1.41 -4.76 -10.24
CA PHE A 73 2.65 -4.37 -9.58
C PHE A 73 3.86 -4.54 -10.51
N SER A 74 3.91 -3.69 -11.53
CA SER A 74 4.91 -3.65 -12.60
C SER A 74 6.30 -3.29 -12.07
N ASP A 75 7.33 -3.57 -12.87
CA ASP A 75 8.73 -3.26 -12.51
C ASP A 75 8.94 -1.76 -12.25
N ASN A 76 8.22 -0.88 -12.95
CA ASN A 76 8.25 0.56 -12.70
C ASN A 76 7.73 0.92 -11.31
N LEU A 77 6.62 0.31 -10.89
CA LEU A 77 6.05 0.54 -9.56
C LEU A 77 6.88 -0.16 -8.47
N LYS A 78 7.44 -1.34 -8.74
CA LYS A 78 8.39 -2.00 -7.83
C LYS A 78 9.62 -1.14 -7.59
N SER A 79 10.20 -0.59 -8.65
CA SER A 79 11.34 0.33 -8.56
C SER A 79 10.98 1.59 -7.78
N LEU A 80 9.79 2.18 -7.99
CA LEU A 80 9.30 3.28 -7.17
C LEU A 80 9.24 2.89 -5.68
N ILE A 81 8.56 1.79 -5.35
CA ILE A 81 8.36 1.35 -3.96
C ILE A 81 9.69 1.03 -3.26
N GLU A 82 10.63 0.40 -3.96
CA GLU A 82 11.94 0.06 -3.41
C GLU A 82 12.68 1.31 -2.90
N ASN A 83 12.61 2.41 -3.66
CA ASN A 83 13.40 3.61 -3.46
C ASN A 83 12.73 4.71 -2.60
N ILE A 84 11.53 4.46 -2.07
CA ILE A 84 10.82 5.44 -1.24
C ILE A 84 10.72 5.04 0.23
N ASP A 85 10.70 6.06 1.10
CA ASP A 85 10.39 5.90 2.51
C ASP A 85 8.87 5.87 2.75
N PHE A 86 8.45 5.41 3.94
CA PHE A 86 7.04 5.25 4.27
C PHE A 86 6.23 6.54 4.08
N GLY A 87 6.79 7.66 4.53
CA GLY A 87 6.16 8.98 4.44
C GLY A 87 6.24 9.65 3.07
N TYR A 88 6.81 9.01 2.04
CA TYR A 88 6.98 9.63 0.71
C TYR A 88 5.67 10.11 0.11
N PHE A 89 4.61 9.33 0.28
CA PHE A 89 3.29 9.64 -0.26
C PHE A 89 2.46 10.57 0.64
N LYS A 90 2.98 11.01 1.78
CA LYS A 90 2.26 11.92 2.67
C LYS A 90 1.98 13.23 1.95
N ASN A 91 0.70 13.59 1.83
CA ASN A 91 0.22 14.76 1.08
C ASN A 91 0.57 14.75 -0.42
N TYR A 92 0.89 13.59 -1.00
CA TYR A 92 1.07 13.44 -2.43
C TYR A 92 -0.30 13.23 -3.11
N CYS A 93 -0.39 13.41 -4.44
CA CYS A 93 -1.66 13.25 -5.16
C CYS A 93 -2.27 11.84 -5.00
N VAL A 94 -1.41 10.86 -4.73
CA VAL A 94 -1.78 9.50 -4.33
C VAL A 94 -1.13 9.16 -2.99
N GLU A 95 -1.86 8.49 -2.10
CA GLU A 95 -1.40 8.15 -0.75
C GLU A 95 -1.86 6.76 -0.28
N ASP A 96 -1.46 6.37 0.94
CA ASP A 96 -1.99 5.19 1.64
C ASP A 96 -1.92 3.90 0.82
N VAL A 97 -0.69 3.55 0.46
CA VAL A 97 -0.37 2.36 -0.32
C VAL A 97 -0.97 1.11 0.30
N SER A 98 -1.59 0.28 -0.54
CA SER A 98 -2.07 -1.05 -0.18
C SER A 98 -1.52 -2.08 -1.16
N PHE A 99 -1.20 -3.28 -0.68
CA PHE A 99 -0.67 -4.37 -1.50
C PHE A 99 -1.60 -5.57 -1.48
N TYR A 100 -1.70 -6.24 -2.62
CA TYR A 100 -2.63 -7.34 -2.86
C TYR A 100 -1.90 -8.54 -3.44
N THR A 101 -2.30 -9.74 -3.01
CA THR A 101 -1.91 -11.04 -3.60
C THR A 101 -3.19 -11.81 -3.87
N ASP A 102 -3.36 -12.38 -5.07
CA ASP A 102 -4.57 -13.12 -5.46
C ASP A 102 -5.87 -12.36 -5.15
N GLU A 103 -5.94 -11.08 -5.53
CA GLU A 103 -7.05 -10.14 -5.24
C GLU A 103 -7.35 -9.89 -3.75
N CYS A 104 -6.54 -10.42 -2.85
CA CYS A 104 -6.66 -10.20 -1.42
C CYS A 104 -5.71 -9.11 -0.93
N GLU A 105 -6.26 -8.06 -0.31
CA GLU A 105 -5.44 -7.06 0.40
C GLU A 105 -4.69 -7.73 1.56
N ILE A 106 -3.36 -7.66 1.54
CA ILE A 106 -2.49 -8.27 2.56
C ILE A 106 -1.86 -7.22 3.46
N ILE A 107 -1.66 -6.02 2.94
CA ILE A 107 -1.06 -4.86 3.60
C ILE A 107 -1.89 -3.64 3.23
N SER A 108 -2.24 -2.82 4.22
CA SER A 108 -2.83 -1.49 4.03
C SER A 108 -2.06 -0.49 4.88
N THR A 109 -1.99 0.76 4.44
CA THR A 109 -1.28 1.82 5.19
C THR A 109 -2.17 3.05 5.40
N ILE A 110 -1.86 3.82 6.45
CA ILE A 110 -2.28 5.21 6.60
C ILE A 110 -1.00 6.02 6.77
N THR A 111 -0.56 6.63 5.68
CA THR A 111 0.75 7.27 5.56
C THR A 111 0.86 8.53 6.42
N HIS A 112 -0.24 9.27 6.62
CA HIS A 112 -0.24 10.47 7.45
C HIS A 112 -0.23 10.19 8.95
N GLU A 113 -0.59 8.97 9.38
CA GLU A 113 -0.61 8.52 10.79
C GLU A 113 0.54 7.57 11.15
N ASP A 114 1.48 7.31 10.23
CA ASP A 114 2.58 6.34 10.39
C ASP A 114 2.11 4.90 10.63
N GLN A 115 0.97 4.50 10.05
CA GLN A 115 0.30 3.23 10.38
C GLN A 115 0.37 2.20 9.28
N ILE A 116 0.65 0.95 9.68
CA ILE A 116 0.64 -0.23 8.83
C ILE A 116 -0.33 -1.25 9.42
N TYR A 117 -1.21 -1.77 8.56
CA TYR A 117 -2.17 -2.83 8.87
C TYR A 117 -1.82 -4.08 8.07
N LEU A 118 -1.72 -5.21 8.76
CA LEU A 118 -1.44 -6.51 8.13
C LEU A 118 -2.64 -7.44 8.27
N LYS A 119 -3.00 -8.09 7.16
CA LYS A 119 -4.12 -9.06 7.16
C LYS A 119 -3.82 -10.22 8.09
N LYS A 120 -4.83 -10.62 8.87
CA LYS A 120 -4.77 -11.77 9.77
C LYS A 120 -4.43 -13.05 9.01
N GLY A 121 -3.47 -13.80 9.55
CA GLY A 121 -3.02 -15.06 8.96
C GLY A 121 -2.22 -14.90 7.66
N SER A 122 -1.90 -13.67 7.22
CA SER A 122 -0.97 -13.47 6.12
C SER A 122 0.45 -13.82 6.54
N ALA A 123 1.28 -14.30 5.60
CA ALA A 123 2.66 -14.69 5.92
C ALA A 123 3.50 -13.50 6.43
N ILE A 124 3.26 -12.28 5.93
CA ILE A 124 3.92 -11.07 6.44
C ILE A 124 3.55 -10.75 7.89
N ASN A 125 2.31 -11.02 8.29
CA ASN A 125 1.89 -10.88 9.67
C ASN A 125 2.65 -11.83 10.59
N SER A 126 2.69 -13.12 10.23
CA SER A 126 3.43 -14.13 10.97
C SER A 126 4.92 -13.79 11.06
N LEU A 127 5.53 -13.35 9.95
CA LEU A 127 6.93 -12.95 9.89
C LEU A 127 7.24 -11.82 10.88
N ILE A 128 6.42 -10.76 10.90
CA ILE A 128 6.63 -9.61 11.78
C ILE A 128 6.42 -10.01 13.24
N ARG A 129 5.37 -10.77 13.56
CA ARG A 129 5.14 -11.28 14.91
C ARG A 129 6.31 -12.10 15.43
N THR A 130 6.84 -13.03 14.63
CA THR A 130 8.01 -13.82 15.01
C THR A 130 9.25 -12.95 15.21
N LYS A 131 9.51 -11.99 14.31
CA LYS A 131 10.71 -11.15 14.37
C LYS A 131 10.71 -10.18 15.55
N TYR A 132 9.54 -9.65 15.92
CA TYR A 132 9.41 -8.63 16.98
C TYR A 132 8.76 -9.15 18.27
N GLN A 133 8.47 -10.45 18.36
CA GLN A 133 7.84 -11.10 19.51
C GLN A 133 6.48 -10.47 19.89
N LEU A 134 5.66 -10.17 18.88
CA LEU A 134 4.34 -9.53 18.99
C LEU A 134 3.16 -10.50 18.97
#